data_AF-A0A496LE61-F1
#
_entry.id   AF-A0A496LE61-F1
#
_cell.length_a   1.000
_cell.length_b   1.000
_cell.length_c   1.000
_cell.angle_alpha   90.00
_cell.angle_beta   90.00
_cell.angle_gamma   90.00
#
_symmetry.space_group_name_H-M   'P 1'
#
loop_
_entity.id
_entity.type
_entity.pdbx_description
1 polymer ?
#
loop_
_entity_poly.entity_id
_entity_poly.type
_entity_poly.pdbx_seq_one_letter_code
_entity_poly.pdbx_strand_id
1 'polypeptide(L)'
;MKNYNIILFAIILLSVSCSKDKEELTQGIKYPYDMCQYDGGILISNLGGDTLDYRSSAPTGFVSYYRKGKTKIIIPSNSGLYAPKGIDVSGHFLFVADVNRVSVFDLNDCKKIDEILFPQG
;
A
#
# COMPACT_ATOMS: atom_id res chain seq x y z
N MET A 1 -7.73 54.32 -11.34
CA MET A 1 -6.58 53.57 -11.88
C MET A 1 -5.74 52.82 -10.84
N LYS A 2 -5.81 53.10 -9.53
CA LYS A 2 -5.01 52.37 -8.50
C LYS A 2 -5.52 50.96 -8.14
N ASN A 3 -6.83 50.70 -8.25
CA ASN A 3 -7.44 49.46 -7.73
C ASN A 3 -7.33 48.26 -8.70
N TYR A 4 -7.14 48.50 -10.00
CA TYR A 4 -6.98 47.45 -11.00
C TYR A 4 -5.69 46.65 -10.80
N ASN A 5 -4.60 47.32 -10.41
CA ASN A 5 -3.29 46.70 -10.20
C ASN A 5 -3.27 45.75 -8.99
N ILE A 6 -4.07 46.02 -7.96
CA ILE A 6 -4.17 45.18 -6.77
C ILE A 6 -4.96 43.89 -7.08
N ILE A 7 -6.04 44.01 -7.86
CA ILE A 7 -6.86 42.85 -8.27
C ILE A 7 -6.06 41.94 -9.21
N LEU A 8 -5.27 42.51 -10.13
CA LEU A 8 -4.43 41.75 -11.05
C LEU A 8 -3.31 40.97 -10.32
N PHE A 9 -2.74 41.53 -9.25
CA PHE A 9 -1.73 40.85 -8.43
C PHE A 9 -2.31 39.68 -7.60
N ALA A 10 -3.54 39.83 -7.11
CA ALA A 10 -4.24 38.77 -6.38
C ALA A 10 -4.58 37.55 -7.27
N ILE A 11 -4.90 37.79 -8.54
CA ILE A 11 -5.20 36.72 -9.52
C ILE A 11 -3.92 35.93 -9.88
N ILE A 12 -2.77 36.60 -9.97
CA ILE A 12 -1.47 35.95 -10.26
C ILE A 12 -1.05 35.04 -9.09
N LEU A 13 -1.26 35.47 -7.83
CA LEU A 13 -0.95 34.66 -6.64
C LEU A 13 -1.82 33.39 -6.50
N LEU A 14 -3.05 33.42 -7.03
CA LEU A 14 -3.96 32.25 -7.02
C LEU A 14 -3.63 31.22 -8.11
N SER A 15 -2.81 31.59 -9.11
CA SER A 15 -2.45 30.71 -10.24
C SER A 15 -1.20 29.88 -10.03
N VAL A 16 -0.60 29.87 -8.82
CA VAL A 16 0.43 28.89 -8.47
C VAL A 16 -0.25 27.55 -8.26
N SER A 17 -0.63 26.91 -9.37
CA SER A 17 -1.01 25.52 -9.39
C SER A 17 0.22 24.75 -8.93
N CYS A 18 0.18 24.30 -7.67
CA CYS A 18 1.22 23.49 -7.07
C CYS A 18 1.22 22.13 -7.79
N SER A 19 1.99 22.04 -8.87
CA SER A 19 2.42 20.76 -9.42
C SER A 19 3.32 20.14 -8.37
N LYS A 20 2.76 19.33 -7.47
CA LYS A 20 3.60 18.49 -6.61
C LYS A 20 4.40 17.57 -7.52
N ASP A 21 5.72 17.66 -7.43
CA ASP A 21 6.60 16.71 -8.09
C ASP A 21 6.20 15.29 -7.67
N LYS A 22 6.32 14.35 -8.62
CA LYS A 22 6.07 12.94 -8.33
C LYS A 22 7.12 12.45 -7.35
N GLU A 23 6.70 12.10 -6.15
CA GLU A 23 7.55 11.45 -5.16
C GLU A 23 7.47 9.93 -5.36
N GLU A 24 8.61 9.28 -5.57
CA GLU A 24 8.68 7.82 -5.60
C GLU A 24 8.77 7.27 -4.17
N LEU A 25 7.85 6.39 -3.81
CA LEU A 25 7.87 5.70 -2.52
C LEU A 25 8.80 4.49 -2.58
N THR A 26 9.99 4.62 -2.02
CA THR A 26 11.01 3.56 -2.00
C THR A 26 11.13 2.86 -0.64
N GLN A 27 10.86 3.57 0.46
CA GLN A 27 10.99 3.01 1.80
C GLN A 27 9.86 2.03 2.13
N GLY A 28 10.22 0.82 2.56
CA GLY A 28 9.26 -0.19 2.99
C GLY A 28 8.42 -0.75 1.82
N ILE A 29 8.91 -0.63 0.60
CA ILE A 29 8.29 -1.15 -0.62
C ILE A 29 9.32 -2.05 -1.31
N LYS A 30 8.91 -3.25 -1.73
CA LYS A 30 9.77 -4.20 -2.44
C LYS A 30 8.94 -5.08 -3.35
N TYR A 31 8.99 -4.79 -4.65
CA TYR A 31 8.19 -5.45 -5.69
C TYR A 31 6.69 -5.43 -5.36
N PRO A 32 6.08 -4.23 -5.37
CA PRO A 32 4.68 -4.07 -5.00
C PRO A 32 3.76 -4.73 -6.03
N TYR A 33 2.64 -5.30 -5.57
CA TYR A 33 1.64 -5.93 -6.42
C TYR A 33 0.35 -5.11 -6.48
N ASP A 34 -0.47 -5.19 -5.44
CA ASP A 34 -1.79 -4.57 -5.39
C ASP A 34 -1.86 -3.52 -4.28
N MET A 35 -2.81 -2.61 -4.41
CA MET A 35 -3.03 -1.53 -3.46
C MET A 35 -4.51 -1.30 -3.21
N CYS A 36 -4.88 -1.10 -1.95
CA CYS A 36 -6.25 -0.71 -1.57
C CYS A 36 -6.25 0.43 -0.56
N GLN A 37 -7.31 1.23 -0.58
CA GLN A 37 -7.48 2.33 0.37
C GLN A 37 -7.90 1.80 1.74
N TYR A 38 -7.29 2.31 2.81
CA TYR A 38 -7.67 1.95 4.17
C TYR A 38 -7.38 3.09 5.15
N ASP A 39 -8.37 3.49 5.96
CA ASP A 39 -8.24 4.53 7.00
C ASP A 39 -7.50 5.80 6.50
N GLY A 40 -7.87 6.31 5.33
CA GLY A 40 -7.23 7.51 4.75
C GLY A 40 -5.74 7.34 4.39
N GLY A 41 -5.30 6.09 4.21
CA GLY A 41 -4.01 5.70 3.65
C GLY A 41 -4.17 4.59 2.61
N ILE A 42 -3.06 3.95 2.25
CA ILE A 42 -2.99 2.92 1.20
C ILE A 42 -2.27 1.70 1.77
N LEU A 43 -2.92 0.55 1.72
CA LEU A 43 -2.28 -0.75 1.92
C LEU A 43 -1.64 -1.20 0.61
N ILE A 44 -0.46 -1.81 0.69
CA ILE A 44 0.35 -2.19 -0.46
C ILE A 44 0.87 -3.60 -0.20
N SER A 45 0.48 -4.58 -1.02
CA SER A 45 1.05 -5.93 -0.98
C SER A 45 2.40 -5.94 -1.70
N ASN A 46 3.35 -6.70 -1.16
CA ASN A 46 4.72 -6.77 -1.66
C ASN A 46 5.16 -8.23 -1.74
N LEU A 47 5.80 -8.63 -2.84
CA LEU A 47 6.46 -9.93 -2.93
C LEU A 47 7.64 -10.05 -1.95
N GLY A 48 8.36 -8.95 -1.74
CA GLY A 48 9.54 -8.91 -0.87
C GLY A 48 10.74 -9.68 -1.40
N GLY A 49 11.65 -10.05 -0.49
CA GLY A 49 12.89 -10.75 -0.81
C GLY A 49 14.02 -9.84 -1.30
N ASP A 50 15.22 -10.40 -1.39
CA ASP A 50 16.40 -9.67 -1.87
C ASP A 50 16.40 -9.55 -3.40
N THR A 51 15.93 -10.61 -4.07
CA THR A 51 15.81 -10.73 -5.52
C THR A 51 14.36 -10.94 -5.94
N LEU A 52 14.04 -10.57 -7.19
CA LEU A 52 12.74 -10.79 -7.77
C LEU A 52 12.61 -12.25 -8.23
N ASP A 53 12.01 -13.10 -7.40
CA ASP A 53 11.76 -14.51 -7.71
C ASP A 53 10.29 -14.90 -7.45
N TYR A 54 9.53 -15.01 -8.54
CA TYR A 54 8.11 -15.39 -8.51
C TYR A 54 7.86 -16.87 -8.18
N ARG A 55 8.92 -17.69 -8.15
CA ARG A 55 8.85 -19.14 -7.92
C ARG A 55 9.40 -19.54 -6.55
N SER A 56 9.86 -18.57 -5.77
CA SER A 56 10.36 -18.80 -4.42
C SER A 56 9.30 -19.47 -3.54
N SER A 57 9.72 -20.48 -2.80
CA SER A 57 8.93 -21.11 -1.74
C SER A 57 9.19 -20.49 -0.37
N ALA A 58 9.96 -19.39 -0.30
CA ALA A 58 10.16 -18.66 0.95
C ALA A 58 9.00 -17.67 1.19
N PRO A 59 8.51 -17.55 2.43
CA PRO A 59 7.49 -16.56 2.78
C PRO A 59 8.10 -15.16 2.90
N THR A 60 8.39 -14.53 1.77
CA THR A 60 9.01 -13.19 1.75
C THR A 60 8.00 -12.06 1.68
N GLY A 61 6.74 -12.38 1.38
CA GLY A 61 5.68 -11.41 1.14
C GLY A 61 5.28 -10.64 2.38
N PHE A 62 4.94 -9.37 2.22
CA PHE A 62 4.53 -8.51 3.34
C PHE A 62 3.52 -7.45 2.87
N VAL A 63 2.87 -6.77 3.83
CA VAL A 63 1.96 -5.66 3.54
C VAL A 63 2.44 -4.40 4.25
N SER A 64 2.56 -3.33 3.47
CA SER A 64 2.91 -1.99 3.94
C SER A 64 1.69 -1.09 3.96
N TYR A 65 1.69 -0.12 4.86
CA TYR A 65 0.69 0.94 4.97
C TYR A 65 1.35 2.29 4.77
N TYR A 66 0.93 3.01 3.73
CA TYR A 66 1.32 4.38 3.46
C TYR A 66 0.26 5.35 3.96
N ARG A 67 0.65 6.31 4.81
CA ARG A 67 -0.23 7.39 5.26
C ARG A 67 0.60 8.63 5.56
N LYS A 68 0.14 9.80 5.07
CA LYS A 68 0.76 11.11 5.35
C LYS A 68 2.27 11.15 5.09
N GLY A 69 2.70 10.63 3.94
CA GLY A 69 4.12 10.65 3.54
C GLY A 69 5.01 9.62 4.23
N LYS A 70 4.45 8.68 4.99
CA LYS A 70 5.21 7.63 5.69
C LYS A 70 4.70 6.26 5.33
N THR A 71 5.61 5.33 5.09
CA THR A 71 5.33 3.92 4.87
C THR A 71 5.77 3.10 6.09
N LYS A 72 4.92 2.19 6.55
CA LYS A 72 5.23 1.23 7.62
C LYS A 72 4.84 -0.17 7.17
N ILE A 73 5.72 -1.16 7.39
CA ILE A 73 5.34 -2.58 7.26
C ILE A 73 4.41 -2.91 8.42
N ILE A 74 3.17 -3.28 8.12
CA ILE A 74 2.16 -3.63 9.15
C ILE A 74 1.97 -5.14 9.26
N ILE A 75 2.07 -5.87 8.15
CA ILE A 75 2.10 -7.33 8.13
C ILE A 75 3.52 -7.75 7.68
N PRO A 76 4.39 -8.23 8.59
CA PRO A 76 5.79 -8.55 8.28
C PRO A 76 5.94 -9.83 7.45
N SER A 77 7.12 -10.06 6.86
CA SER A 77 7.38 -11.25 6.02
C SER A 77 7.29 -12.58 6.77
N ASN A 78 7.61 -12.59 8.06
CA ASN A 78 7.43 -13.77 8.92
C ASN A 78 5.96 -14.09 9.28
N SER A 79 4.98 -13.41 8.66
CA SER A 79 3.54 -13.71 8.80
C SER A 79 3.06 -14.90 7.96
N GLY A 80 3.94 -15.49 7.15
CA GLY A 80 3.61 -16.61 6.28
C GLY A 80 2.92 -16.21 4.98
N LEU A 81 3.17 -14.99 4.50
CA LEU A 81 2.80 -14.56 3.15
C LEU A 81 3.94 -14.86 2.17
N TYR A 82 3.61 -15.40 1.00
CA TYR A 82 4.61 -15.84 0.01
C TYR A 82 4.69 -14.85 -1.14
N ALA A 83 3.60 -14.72 -1.89
CA ALA A 83 3.50 -13.83 -3.03
C ALA A 83 2.13 -13.14 -3.03
N PRO A 84 1.86 -12.28 -2.02
CA PRO A 84 0.55 -11.66 -1.82
C PRO A 84 0.22 -10.74 -3.00
N LYS A 85 -0.81 -11.09 -3.76
CA LYS A 85 -1.24 -10.34 -4.95
C LYS A 85 -2.41 -9.44 -4.55
N GLY A 86 -3.63 -9.86 -4.87
CA GLY A 86 -4.84 -9.10 -4.59
C GLY A 86 -5.05 -8.88 -3.09
N ILE A 87 -5.46 -7.67 -2.72
CA ILE A 87 -5.84 -7.33 -1.35
C ILE A 87 -7.16 -6.56 -1.32
N ASP A 88 -7.97 -6.82 -0.29
CA ASP A 88 -9.18 -6.04 -0.04
C ASP A 88 -9.47 -5.94 1.46
N VAL A 89 -10.24 -4.93 1.88
CA VAL A 89 -10.57 -4.68 3.28
C VAL A 89 -12.07 -4.66 3.49
N SER A 90 -12.52 -5.41 4.49
CA SER A 90 -13.90 -5.33 5.01
C SER A 90 -13.87 -5.06 6.52
N GLY A 91 -14.34 -3.89 6.93
CA GLY A 91 -14.22 -3.43 8.31
C GLY A 91 -12.74 -3.25 8.69
N HIS A 92 -12.27 -4.05 9.65
CA HIS A 92 -10.86 -4.11 10.06
C HIS A 92 -10.17 -5.41 9.60
N PHE A 93 -10.80 -6.20 8.73
CA PHE A 93 -10.21 -7.43 8.21
C PHE A 93 -9.59 -7.17 6.83
N LEU A 94 -8.31 -7.51 6.70
CA LEU A 94 -7.57 -7.51 5.45
C LEU A 94 -7.56 -8.93 4.88
N PHE A 95 -8.11 -9.07 3.68
CA PHE A 95 -8.07 -10.29 2.90
C PHE A 95 -6.92 -10.21 1.91
N VAL A 96 -6.00 -11.16 1.97
CA VAL A 96 -4.80 -11.20 1.12
C VAL A 96 -4.83 -12.48 0.29
N ALA A 97 -5.04 -12.34 -1.02
CA ALA A 97 -4.87 -13.43 -1.96
C ALA A 97 -3.38 -13.77 -2.06
N ASP A 98 -3.04 -14.98 -1.62
CA ASP A 98 -1.70 -15.53 -1.61
C ASP A 98 -1.71 -16.93 -2.25
N VAL A 99 -0.55 -17.53 -2.47
CA VAL A 99 -0.42 -18.85 -3.10
C VAL A 99 -1.48 -19.82 -2.57
N ASN A 100 -2.39 -20.23 -3.46
CA ASN A 100 -3.51 -21.14 -3.23
C ASN A 100 -4.38 -20.87 -1.98
N ARG A 101 -4.42 -19.63 -1.48
CA ARG A 101 -5.22 -19.27 -0.30
C ARG A 101 -5.62 -17.80 -0.29
N VAL A 102 -6.56 -17.46 0.57
CA VAL A 102 -6.72 -16.09 1.08
C VAL A 102 -6.35 -16.13 2.56
N SER A 103 -5.32 -15.36 2.95
CA SER A 103 -4.99 -15.14 4.36
C SER A 103 -5.76 -13.93 4.89
N VAL A 104 -6.37 -14.06 6.07
CA VAL A 104 -7.16 -12.99 6.69
C VAL A 104 -6.38 -12.45 7.89
N PHE A 105 -6.19 -11.13 7.92
CA PHE A 105 -5.54 -10.43 9.02
C PHE A 105 -6.51 -9.47 9.69
N ASP A 106 -6.47 -9.39 11.02
CA ASP A 106 -7.09 -8.30 11.76
C ASP A 106 -6.13 -7.09 11.75
N LEU A 107 -6.57 -5.95 11.25
CA LEU A 107 -5.78 -4.73 11.14
C LEU A 107 -5.66 -3.96 12.47
N ASN A 108 -6.46 -4.29 13.47
CA ASN A 108 -6.33 -3.72 14.82
C ASN A 108 -5.09 -4.25 15.53
N ASP A 109 -4.79 -5.54 15.38
CA ASP A 109 -3.64 -6.20 16.01
C ASP A 109 -2.55 -6.63 15.02
N CYS A 110 -2.82 -6.49 13.72
CA CYS A 110 -1.95 -6.87 12.60
C CYS A 110 -1.55 -8.35 12.60
N LYS A 111 -2.43 -9.25 13.05
CA LYS A 111 -2.19 -10.69 13.08
C LYS A 111 -3.06 -11.45 12.10
N LYS A 112 -2.52 -12.57 11.61
CA LYS A 112 -3.30 -13.53 10.85
C LYS A 112 -4.30 -14.19 11.80
N ILE A 113 -5.57 -14.17 11.43
CA ILE A 113 -6.67 -14.72 12.25
C ILE A 113 -7.36 -15.91 11.58
N ASP A 114 -7.26 -16.01 10.25
CA ASP A 114 -7.90 -17.09 9.49
C ASP A 114 -7.21 -17.28 8.12
N GLU A 115 -7.52 -18.40 7.46
CA GLU A 115 -7.16 -18.65 6.08
C GLU A 115 -8.19 -19.50 5.35
N ILE A 116 -8.44 -19.15 4.09
CA ILE A 116 -9.32 -19.89 3.18
C ILE A 116 -8.44 -20.56 2.15
N LEU A 117 -8.44 -21.89 2.11
CA LEU A 117 -7.63 -22.65 1.15
C LEU A 117 -8.38 -22.83 -0.18
N PHE A 118 -7.65 -22.69 -1.27
CA PHE A 118 -8.08 -23.01 -2.63
C PHE A 118 -7.27 -24.21 -3.17
N PRO A 119 -7.82 -24.95 -4.14
CA PRO A 119 -7.08 -25.99 -4.84
C PRO A 119 -5.79 -25.43 -5.44
N GLN A 120 -4.71 -26.23 -5.40
CA GLN A 120 -3.52 -25.94 -6.19
C GLN A 120 -3.79 -26.31 -7.65
N GLY A 121 -3.46 -25.40 -8.56
CA GLY A 121 -3.44 -25.63 -10.00
C GLY A 121 -2.10 -26.20 -10.47
#